data_AF-A0AA38CAV5-F1
#
_entry.id   AF-A0AA38CAV5-F1
#
_cell.length_a   1.000
_cell.length_b   1.000
_cell.length_c   1.000
_cell.angle_alpha   90.00
_cell.angle_beta   90.00
_cell.angle_gamma   90.00
#
_symmetry.space_group_name_H-M   'P 1'
#
loop_
_entity.id
_entity.type
_entity.pdbx_description
1 polymer ?
#
loop_
_entity_poly.entity_id
_entity_poly.type
_entity_poly.pdbx_seq_one_letter_code
_entity_poly.pdbx_strand_id
1 'polypeptide(L)'
;NFASALSHLKTSLSRALVGYFIYAGRLVANSVGLPEIHCNSKGVQFTQGYAPTRLAQLNMYNPDETVQGKLVPLLANHSQGYGSPVFSVQ
;
A
#
# COMPACT_ATOMS: atom_id res chain seq x y z
N ASN A 1 7.36 19.55 -10.79
CA ASN A 1 6.01 19.76 -10.20
C ASN A 1 5.48 18.42 -9.71
N PHE A 2 4.36 18.41 -8.98
CA PHE A 2 3.80 17.18 -8.40
C PHE A 2 3.48 16.09 -9.45
N ALA A 3 2.91 16.47 -10.59
CA ALA A 3 2.54 15.53 -11.66
C ALA A 3 3.76 14.78 -12.24
N SER A 4 4.88 15.47 -12.45
CA SER A 4 6.13 14.84 -12.89
C SER A 4 6.69 13.86 -11.84
N ALA A 5 6.67 14.23 -10.55
CA ALA A 5 7.10 13.34 -9.47
C ALA A 5 6.23 12.06 -9.42
N LEU A 6 4.91 12.21 -9.55
CA LEU A 6 3.97 11.09 -9.62
C LEU A 6 4.26 10.16 -10.81
N SER A 7 4.50 10.73 -11.98
CA SER A 7 4.85 9.96 -13.19
C SER A 7 6.15 9.19 -13.01
N HIS A 8 7.17 9.83 -12.45
CA HIS A 8 8.46 9.19 -12.18
C HIS A 8 8.32 8.07 -11.16
N LEU A 9 7.57 8.27 -10.08
CA LEU A 9 7.31 7.24 -9.06
C LEU A 9 6.57 6.03 -9.63
N LYS A 10 5.51 6.23 -10.42
CA LYS A 10 4.78 5.13 -11.06
C LYS A 10 5.68 4.34 -12.02
N THR A 11 6.51 5.04 -12.79
CA THR A 11 7.41 4.43 -13.77
C THR A 11 8.58 3.68 -13.11
N SER A 12 9.16 4.24 -12.05
CA SER A 12 10.24 3.57 -11.32
C SER A 12 9.71 2.36 -10.54
N LEU A 13 8.52 2.47 -9.94
CA LEU A 13 7.85 1.36 -9.25
C LEU A 13 7.54 0.20 -10.20
N SER A 14 7.01 0.47 -11.39
CA SER A 14 6.72 -0.59 -12.36
C SER A 14 7.99 -1.34 -12.80
N ARG A 15 9.11 -0.62 -12.97
CA ARG A 15 10.42 -1.22 -13.27
C ARG A 15 10.95 -2.04 -12.09
N ALA A 16 10.83 -1.52 -10.86
CA ALA A 16 11.25 -2.24 -9.67
C ALA A 16 10.49 -3.56 -9.50
N LEU A 17 9.18 -3.59 -9.77
CA LEU A 17 8.35 -4.79 -9.69
C LEU A 17 8.74 -5.89 -10.67
N VAL A 18 9.58 -5.62 -11.68
CA VAL A 18 10.15 -6.69 -12.52
C VAL A 18 11.09 -7.57 -11.70
N GLY A 19 12.00 -6.96 -10.93
CA GLY A 19 12.91 -7.68 -10.03
C GLY A 19 12.23 -8.12 -8.73
N TYR A 20 11.20 -7.39 -8.31
CA TYR A 20 10.43 -7.60 -7.07
C TYR A 20 9.01 -8.10 -7.37
N PHE A 21 8.87 -9.04 -8.30
CA PHE A 21 7.57 -9.47 -8.84
C PHE A 21 6.65 -10.11 -7.80
N ILE A 22 7.20 -10.69 -6.72
CA ILE A 22 6.41 -11.28 -5.63
C ILE A 22 5.45 -10.26 -5.00
N TYR A 23 5.82 -8.97 -4.98
CA TYR A 23 4.98 -7.90 -4.44
C TYR A 23 3.80 -7.55 -5.37
N ALA A 24 3.87 -7.90 -6.65
CA ALA A 24 2.76 -7.78 -7.59
C ALA A 24 1.81 -9.00 -7.57
N GLY A 25 2.02 -9.95 -6.65
CA GLY A 25 1.20 -11.14 -6.48
C GLY A 25 0.00 -10.94 -5.55
N ARG A 26 -0.63 -12.05 -5.17
CA ARG A 26 -1.69 -12.10 -4.14
C ARG A 26 -1.40 -13.22 -3.16
N LEU A 27 -1.64 -12.96 -1.89
CA LEU A 27 -1.60 -14.00 -0.87
C LEU A 27 -2.88 -14.85 -0.99
N VAL A 28 -2.72 -16.15 -1.11
CA VAL A 28 -3.81 -17.13 -1.25
C VAL A 28 -3.54 -18.31 -0.31
N ALA A 29 -4.52 -19.17 -0.10
CA ALA A 29 -4.30 -20.45 0.58
C ALA A 29 -3.98 -21.53 -0.46
N ASN A 30 -2.97 -22.34 -0.20
CA ASN A 30 -2.65 -23.50 -1.02
C ASN A 30 -3.65 -24.65 -0.80
N SER A 31 -3.46 -25.79 -1.47
CA SER A 31 -4.35 -26.96 -1.36
C SER A 31 -4.47 -27.56 0.04
N VAL A 32 -3.51 -27.27 0.93
CA VAL A 32 -3.50 -27.70 2.34
C VAL A 32 -3.86 -26.57 3.31
N GLY A 33 -4.32 -25.42 2.80
CA GLY A 33 -4.79 -24.29 3.60
C GLY A 33 -3.69 -23.34 4.12
N LEU A 34 -2.43 -23.54 3.73
CA LEU A 34 -1.31 -22.70 4.15
C LEU A 34 -1.17 -21.45 3.26
N PRO A 35 -0.72 -20.31 3.80
CA PRO A 35 -0.49 -19.10 3.02
C PRO A 35 0.60 -19.29 1.96
N GLU A 36 0.31 -18.87 0.73
CA GLU A 36 1.26 -18.81 -0.38
C GLU A 36 1.08 -17.53 -1.21
N ILE A 37 2.17 -17.05 -1.83
CA ILE A 37 2.10 -15.90 -2.73
C ILE A 37 1.88 -16.40 -4.16
N HIS A 38 0.68 -16.20 -4.68
CA HIS A 38 0.38 -16.40 -6.09
C HIS A 38 0.90 -15.20 -6.91
N CYS A 39 2.04 -15.40 -7.58
CA CYS A 39 2.71 -14.40 -8.41
C CYS A 39 2.02 -14.21 -9.78
N ASN A 40 0.84 -13.58 -9.77
CA ASN A 40 -0.03 -13.41 -10.95
C ASN A 40 0.08 -12.03 -11.63
N SER A 41 1.10 -11.23 -11.27
CA SER A 41 1.34 -9.90 -11.84
C SER A 41 0.12 -8.97 -11.80
N LYS A 42 -0.81 -9.14 -10.84
CA LYS A 42 -1.96 -8.25 -10.62
C LYS A 42 -1.55 -6.85 -10.13
N GLY A 43 -0.26 -6.62 -9.91
CA GLY A 43 0.29 -5.34 -9.55
C GLY A 43 0.01 -4.97 -8.10
N VAL A 44 0.39 -3.74 -7.76
CA VAL A 44 0.26 -3.14 -6.43
C VAL A 44 -0.71 -1.96 -6.47
N GLN A 45 -1.33 -1.67 -5.33
CA GLN A 45 -2.12 -0.45 -5.18
C GLN A 45 -1.17 0.74 -4.97
N PHE A 46 -1.35 1.79 -5.78
CA PHE A 46 -0.66 3.06 -5.61
C PHE A 46 -1.71 4.14 -5.32
N THR A 47 -1.73 4.64 -4.08
CA THR A 47 -2.68 5.66 -3.64
C THR A 47 -1.98 7.01 -3.54
N GLN A 48 -2.63 8.05 -4.06
CA GLN A 48 -2.20 9.43 -3.91
C GLN A 48 -3.09 10.12 -2.89
N GLY A 49 -2.48 10.81 -1.92
CA GLY A 49 -3.17 11.67 -0.96
C GLY A 49 -2.75 13.13 -1.09
N TYR A 50 -3.59 14.03 -0.61
CA TYR A 50 -3.26 15.44 -0.39
C TYR A 50 -3.58 15.79 1.06
N ALA A 51 -2.74 16.62 1.67
CA ALA A 51 -2.96 17.12 3.02
C ALA A 51 -2.74 18.64 3.04
N PRO A 52 -3.63 19.42 3.69
CA PRO A 52 -3.50 20.86 3.80
C PRO A 52 -2.46 21.30 4.86
N THR A 53 -1.70 20.37 5.43
CA THR A 53 -0.67 20.63 6.44
C THR A 53 0.73 20.41 5.88
N ARG A 54 1.74 21.09 6.44
CA ARG A 54 3.13 20.88 6.03
C ARG A 54 3.69 19.62 6.68
N LEU A 55 4.56 18.90 5.98
CA LEU A 55 5.23 17.72 6.51
C LEU A 55 5.98 18.01 7.83
N ALA A 56 6.57 19.20 7.95
CA ALA A 56 7.27 19.64 9.18
C ALA A 56 6.34 19.84 10.40
N GLN A 57 5.03 19.86 10.20
CA GLN A 57 4.03 19.96 11.27
C GLN A 57 3.52 18.58 11.70
N LEU A 58 3.97 17.50 11.03
CA LEU A 58 3.64 16.13 11.41
C LEU A 58 4.67 15.60 12.42
N ASN A 59 4.18 15.07 13.54
CA ASN A 59 5.02 14.38 14.52
C ASN A 59 5.31 12.97 14.00
N MET A 60 6.40 12.79 13.25
CA MET A 60 6.79 11.48 12.73
C MET A 60 7.37 10.54 13.79
N TYR A 61 7.76 11.07 14.96
CA TYR A 61 8.22 10.26 16.09
C TYR A 61 7.03 9.62 16.83
N ASN A 62 5.96 10.39 17.05
CA ASN A 62 4.69 9.91 17.59
C ASN A 62 3.53 10.20 16.61
N PRO A 63 3.32 9.36 15.58
CA PRO A 63 2.33 9.60 14.54
C PRO A 63 0.88 9.55 15.04
N ASP A 64 0.61 8.99 16.21
CA ASP A 64 -0.74 8.95 16.77
C ASP A 64 -1.25 10.35 17.17
N GLU A 65 -0.36 11.29 17.51
CA GLU A 65 -0.74 12.66 17.85
C GLU A 65 -1.21 13.48 16.64
N THR A 66 -0.64 13.23 15.46
CA THR A 66 -0.86 14.07 14.27
C THR A 66 -1.56 13.35 13.14
N VAL A 67 -1.44 12.03 13.04
CA VAL A 67 -1.99 11.21 11.95
C VAL A 67 -2.97 10.14 12.45
N GLN A 68 -3.02 9.86 13.75
CA GLN A 68 -4.07 9.07 14.41
C GLN A 68 -4.34 7.72 13.72
N GLY A 69 -3.29 6.97 13.36
CA GLY A 69 -3.40 5.66 12.72
C GLY A 69 -3.84 5.65 11.25
N LYS A 70 -4.12 6.80 10.61
CA LYS A 70 -4.63 6.87 9.22
C LYS A 70 -3.65 6.35 8.15
N LEU A 71 -2.37 6.18 8.49
CA LEU A 71 -1.35 5.62 7.58
C LEU A 71 -1.29 4.08 7.63
N VAL A 72 -1.93 3.46 8.61
CA VAL A 72 -2.00 2.01 8.72
C VAL A 72 -3.29 1.56 8.02
N PRO A 73 -3.23 0.61 7.08
CA PRO A 73 -4.45 0.10 6.48
C PRO A 73 -5.36 -0.53 7.52
N LEU A 74 -6.65 -0.23 7.42
CA LEU A 74 -7.65 -0.91 8.22
C LEU A 74 -7.83 -2.31 7.66
N LEU A 75 -7.87 -3.30 8.55
CA LEU A 75 -8.31 -4.64 8.23
C LEU A 75 -9.83 -4.57 8.00
N ALA A 76 -10.25 -4.44 6.74
CA ALA A 76 -11.67 -4.54 6.41
C ALA A 76 -12.14 -5.99 6.67
N ASN A 77 -13.03 -6.14 7.65
CA ASN A 77 -13.94 -7.26 7.93
C ASN A 77 -13.50 -8.63 7.38
N HIS A 78 -12.87 -9.39 8.27
CA HIS A 78 -12.44 -10.78 8.12
C HIS A 78 -13.63 -11.71 7.81
N SER A 79 -13.89 -11.98 6.52
CA SER A 79 -14.69 -13.16 6.11
C SER A 79 -14.05 -13.93 4.94
N GLN A 80 -13.01 -13.38 4.30
CA GLN A 80 -12.20 -14.07 3.29
C GLN A 80 -10.75 -13.61 3.48
N GLY A 81 -9.87 -14.54 3.82
CA GLY A 81 -8.45 -14.26 4.09
C GLY A 81 -7.77 -13.53 2.92
N TYR A 82 -6.87 -12.61 3.26
CA TYR A 82 -5.96 -11.94 2.33
C TYR A 82 -6.57 -10.83 1.44
N GLY A 83 -7.51 -10.05 1.98
CA GLY A 83 -8.00 -8.82 1.34
C GLY A 83 -6.92 -7.73 1.17
N SER A 84 -7.11 -6.85 0.20
CA SER A 84 -6.20 -5.71 -0.01
C SER A 84 -6.34 -4.68 1.12
N PRO A 85 -5.22 -4.13 1.64
CA PRO A 85 -5.24 -3.08 2.65
C PRO A 85 -6.06 -1.87 2.18
N VAL A 86 -7.08 -1.47 2.94
CA VAL A 86 -7.86 -0.26 2.65
C VAL A 86 -7.30 0.88 3.49
N PHE A 87 -6.71 1.87 2.82
CA PHE A 87 -6.33 3.13 3.45
C PHE A 87 -7.54 4.07 3.47
N SER A 88 -7.95 4.51 4.66
CA SER A 88 -8.98 5.54 4.79
C SER A 88 -8.32 6.91 4.75
N VAL A 89 -8.37 7.57 3.59
CA VAL A 89 -7.99 8.99 3.47
C VAL A 89 -9.27 9.79 3.65
N GLN A 90 -9.46 10.37 4.84
CA GLN A 90 -10.48 11.40 5.12
C GLN A 90 -9.86 12.78 4.93
#